data_AF-A0A6N7Q441-F1
#
_entry.id   AF-A0A6N7Q441-F1
#
_cell.length_a   1.000
_cell.length_b   1.000
_cell.length_c   1.000
_cell.angle_alpha   90.00
_cell.angle_beta   90.00
_cell.angle_gamma   90.00
#
_symmetry.space_group_name_H-M   'P 1'
#
loop_
_entity.id
_entity.type
_entity.pdbx_description
1 polymer ?
#
loop_
_entity_poly.entity_id
_entity_poly.type
_entity_poly.pdbx_seq_one_letter_code
_entity_poly.pdbx_strand_id
1 'polypeptide(L)'
;MTSCKALATLLSGALLAGVLGASGGGCARAAGAIGEGGSGGEGDQECGDRIVGGGEDCDDGNTADGDGCSATCSTEQGFTCSGEPTKCEDIDECAEGPCSANATCTNTEGSFVCVCAPGYTGPTCEKGPCLVDVAGGRGHSLAVRGEGTVMSWGSNASGQLGEGSTDNQPTPVPVKGLTGALRIAAGRVHVVSARSDGTVRAWGSNLYGQLGDGSTTQRNTPVLVQNLADIISVAAGSYHSLALTKAGAVWAWGQNTNGQLGDGSVNNRTAPIQVQNLSNVAIVASGQLHNLALRADGSAWAWGSNLYGQLGDGTTMQRNTPVEVQGITGGVAVAAGQGHSLVLRSDKTVWAWGQNTSGQLGDGTTTQRNTPVEVQGLSDVVAIAAGDLHSMALRSDGTLWTWGDNQNGQLGDGSTSPRATPAQVAGLPAIKIIAAGPDAQHSFALTADGLIYAWGRNDAGQIGDGTAVLLKATPVQPQLTCN
;
A
#
# COMPACT_ATOMS: atom_id res chain seq x y z
N MET A 1 34.17 -1.63 3.58
CA MET A 1 33.56 -1.07 4.81
C MET A 1 32.39 -0.24 4.36
N THR A 2 31.25 -0.88 4.19
CA THR A 2 30.15 -0.44 3.33
C THR A 2 28.92 -0.25 4.21
N SER A 3 28.38 0.96 4.21
CA SER A 3 27.26 1.41 5.03
C SER A 3 25.93 0.91 4.46
N CYS A 4 25.15 0.19 5.27
CA CYS A 4 23.78 -0.22 5.00
C CYS A 4 22.85 1.00 5.01
N LYS A 5 22.08 1.23 3.93
CA LYS A 5 20.92 2.13 3.90
C LYS A 5 19.65 1.27 3.94
N ALA A 6 18.81 1.53 4.93
CA ALA A 6 17.51 0.89 5.09
C ALA A 6 16.55 1.36 3.98
N LEU A 7 16.15 0.44 3.10
CA LEU A 7 14.84 0.48 2.45
C LEU A 7 13.88 -0.28 3.38
N ALA A 8 12.81 0.36 3.81
CA ALA A 8 11.68 -0.33 4.42
C ALA A 8 10.96 -1.13 3.32
N THR A 9 11.36 -2.39 3.14
CA THR A 9 10.71 -3.36 2.25
C THR A 9 10.06 -4.44 3.10
N LEU A 10 8.83 -4.77 2.71
CA LEU A 10 7.99 -5.85 3.24
C LEU A 10 8.79 -7.15 3.43
N LEU A 11 8.69 -7.74 4.62
CA LEU A 11 9.11 -9.10 4.90
C LEU A 11 8.17 -10.09 4.19
N SER A 12 8.69 -10.79 3.18
CA SER A 12 8.21 -12.10 2.71
C SER A 12 9.24 -13.15 3.11
N GLY A 13 8.86 -14.03 4.03
CA GLY A 13 9.64 -15.22 4.37
C GLY A 13 9.24 -16.38 3.46
N ALA A 14 10.19 -16.95 2.74
CA ALA A 14 10.09 -18.28 2.17
C ALA A 14 11.46 -18.97 2.32
N LEU A 15 11.52 -19.99 3.19
CA LEU A 15 12.63 -20.93 3.22
C LEU A 15 12.42 -21.97 2.11
N LEU A 16 13.44 -22.16 1.28
CA LEU A 16 13.61 -23.26 0.34
C LEU A 16 14.35 -24.43 1.03
N ALA A 17 13.90 -25.67 0.78
CA ALA A 17 14.66 -26.91 0.53
C ALA A 17 13.74 -28.13 0.77
N GLY A 18 13.68 -29.16 -0.06
CA GLY A 18 14.38 -29.48 -1.30
C GLY A 18 13.81 -30.78 -1.88
N VAL A 19 14.04 -31.02 -3.17
CA VAL A 19 13.81 -32.33 -3.80
C VAL A 19 15.07 -32.71 -4.57
N LEU A 20 15.70 -33.80 -4.13
CA LEU A 20 16.76 -34.52 -4.83
C LEU A 20 16.13 -35.33 -5.98
N GLY A 21 16.75 -35.29 -7.15
CA GLY A 21 16.35 -36.10 -8.31
C GLY A 21 16.82 -37.55 -8.25
N ALA A 22 16.25 -38.37 -9.14
CA ALA A 22 16.95 -39.40 -9.92
C ALA A 22 16.01 -40.10 -10.93
N SER A 23 16.35 -39.92 -12.21
CA SER A 23 16.37 -40.86 -13.36
C SER A 23 15.62 -42.21 -13.37
N GLY A 24 15.06 -42.51 -14.54
CA GLY A 24 14.77 -43.85 -15.09
C GLY A 24 13.54 -43.75 -16.00
N GLY A 25 13.59 -43.84 -17.33
CA GLY A 25 14.19 -44.88 -18.17
C GLY A 25 13.05 -45.64 -18.85
N GLY A 26 13.01 -45.71 -20.19
CA GLY A 26 12.11 -46.63 -20.89
C GLY A 26 11.63 -46.21 -22.28
N CYS A 27 12.33 -46.66 -23.32
CA CYS A 27 11.80 -46.78 -24.68
C CYS A 27 10.67 -47.83 -24.76
N ALA A 28 9.63 -47.56 -25.55
CA ALA A 28 8.91 -48.61 -26.30
C ALA A 28 8.16 -48.04 -27.51
N ARG A 29 8.23 -48.79 -28.60
CA ARG A 29 7.72 -48.54 -29.95
C ARG A 29 6.19 -48.55 -30.06
N ALA A 30 5.68 -47.84 -31.06
CA ALA A 30 4.56 -48.33 -31.88
C ALA A 30 4.76 -47.85 -33.33
N ALA A 31 4.85 -48.81 -34.26
CA ALA A 31 4.98 -48.58 -35.68
C ALA A 31 3.58 -48.34 -36.29
N GLY A 32 3.45 -47.25 -37.06
CA GLY A 32 2.37 -47.05 -38.03
C GLY A 32 2.86 -47.46 -39.42
N ALA A 33 2.00 -48.11 -40.18
CA ALA A 33 2.28 -48.61 -41.52
C ALA A 33 1.70 -47.70 -42.62
N ILE A 34 2.30 -47.86 -43.81
CA ILE A 34 1.84 -47.62 -45.19
C ILE A 34 1.72 -46.18 -45.75
N GLY A 35 2.47 -45.97 -46.84
CA GLY A 35 2.31 -44.89 -47.83
C GLY A 35 3.31 -45.07 -48.97
N GLU A 36 2.83 -45.29 -50.19
CA GLU A 36 3.59 -45.56 -51.42
C GLU A 36 4.24 -44.32 -52.05
N GLY A 37 5.33 -44.54 -52.79
CA GLY A 37 5.53 -43.95 -54.13
C GLY A 37 6.41 -42.71 -54.27
N GLY A 38 7.44 -42.81 -55.13
CA GLY A 38 8.03 -41.66 -55.82
C GLY A 38 9.56 -41.63 -55.87
N SER A 39 10.15 -42.11 -56.95
CA SER A 39 11.57 -41.94 -57.29
C SER A 39 11.81 -40.65 -58.06
N GLY A 40 12.74 -39.81 -57.62
CA GLY A 40 13.30 -38.69 -58.37
C GLY A 40 14.26 -37.89 -57.49
N GLY A 41 15.56 -38.02 -57.74
CA GLY A 41 16.61 -37.40 -56.92
C GLY A 41 16.78 -35.90 -57.17
N GLU A 42 16.67 -35.15 -56.09
CA GLU A 42 17.38 -33.90 -55.74
C GLU A 42 17.79 -34.08 -54.27
N GLY A 43 18.99 -33.62 -53.89
CA GLY A 43 19.78 -34.11 -52.74
C GLY A 43 19.02 -34.25 -51.41
N ASP A 44 19.32 -35.32 -50.66
CA ASP A 44 18.83 -35.52 -49.30
C ASP A 44 19.15 -34.27 -48.47
N GLN A 45 18.09 -33.61 -47.97
CA GLN A 45 18.17 -32.59 -46.93
C GLN A 45 18.57 -33.30 -45.64
N GLU A 46 19.87 -33.46 -45.42
CA GLU A 46 20.41 -34.06 -44.19
C GLU A 46 20.81 -32.96 -43.23
N CYS A 47 19.86 -32.57 -42.37
CA CYS A 47 20.16 -31.68 -41.27
C CYS A 47 21.26 -32.25 -40.37
N GLY A 48 22.29 -31.45 -40.10
CA GLY A 48 23.46 -31.79 -39.30
C GLY A 48 24.70 -32.16 -40.12
N ASP A 49 24.71 -31.90 -41.43
CA ASP A 49 25.86 -32.16 -42.31
C ASP A 49 26.85 -30.97 -42.41
N ARG A 50 26.50 -29.85 -41.75
CA ARG A 50 27.23 -28.57 -41.70
C ARG A 50 27.19 -27.75 -42.99
N ILE A 51 26.19 -27.95 -43.85
CA ILE A 51 26.01 -27.22 -45.11
C ILE A 51 24.58 -26.68 -45.16
N VAL A 52 24.36 -25.36 -45.11
CA VAL A 52 23.00 -24.81 -45.28
C VAL A 52 22.60 -24.91 -46.76
N GLY A 53 21.72 -25.86 -47.06
CA GLY A 53 21.30 -26.19 -48.42
C GLY A 53 19.82 -26.52 -48.52
N GLY A 54 19.29 -26.61 -49.74
CA GLY A 54 17.99 -27.26 -49.96
C GLY A 54 16.75 -26.66 -49.27
N GLY A 55 16.78 -25.45 -48.71
CA GLY A 55 15.64 -24.85 -47.98
C GLY A 55 15.78 -24.83 -46.46
N GLU A 56 16.96 -25.15 -45.94
CA GLU A 56 17.34 -24.99 -44.53
C GLU A 56 17.57 -23.51 -44.17
N ASP A 57 17.23 -23.14 -42.94
CA ASP A 57 17.52 -21.81 -42.38
C ASP A 57 18.87 -21.80 -41.62
N CYS A 58 19.34 -22.96 -41.15
CA CYS A 58 20.58 -23.18 -40.40
C CYS A 58 21.01 -24.65 -40.47
N ASP A 59 22.29 -24.94 -40.24
CA ASP A 59 22.85 -26.28 -39.98
C ASP A 59 24.13 -26.16 -39.13
N ASP A 60 24.05 -26.58 -37.86
CA ASP A 60 25.12 -26.48 -36.87
C ASP A 60 25.95 -27.78 -36.72
N GLY A 61 25.68 -28.78 -37.56
CA GLY A 61 26.36 -30.06 -37.58
C GLY A 61 25.81 -31.11 -36.61
N ASN A 62 24.60 -30.90 -36.08
CA ASN A 62 23.91 -31.88 -35.26
C ASN A 62 22.37 -31.82 -35.44
N THR A 63 21.61 -32.59 -34.66
CA THR A 63 20.13 -32.64 -34.73
C THR A 63 19.47 -32.49 -33.36
N ALA A 64 20.16 -31.82 -32.43
CA ALA A 64 19.62 -31.47 -31.12
C ALA A 64 18.77 -30.21 -31.26
N ASP A 65 17.76 -30.09 -30.41
CA ASP A 65 17.00 -28.85 -30.26
C ASP A 65 17.53 -28.10 -29.02
N GLY A 66 17.39 -26.78 -29.00
CA GLY A 66 17.75 -25.89 -27.90
C GLY A 66 19.16 -25.31 -27.94
N ASP A 67 19.91 -25.50 -29.03
CA ASP A 67 21.23 -24.89 -29.28
C ASP A 67 21.19 -23.84 -30.42
N GLY A 68 19.99 -23.49 -30.88
CA GLY A 68 19.73 -22.43 -31.84
C GLY A 68 19.41 -22.91 -33.25
N CYS A 69 19.72 -24.17 -33.60
CA CYS A 69 19.32 -24.77 -34.87
C CYS A 69 18.57 -26.08 -34.63
N SER A 70 17.30 -26.15 -35.03
CA SER A 70 16.45 -27.30 -34.71
C SER A 70 16.87 -28.57 -35.43
N ALA A 71 16.35 -29.71 -34.97
CA ALA A 71 16.50 -31.01 -35.65
C ALA A 71 15.95 -31.06 -37.09
N THR A 72 15.23 -30.02 -37.54
CA THR A 72 14.72 -29.84 -38.90
C THR A 72 15.42 -28.71 -39.65
N CYS A 73 16.56 -28.23 -39.15
CA CYS A 73 17.37 -27.18 -39.76
C CYS A 73 16.61 -25.86 -39.95
N SER A 74 15.80 -25.53 -38.94
CA SER A 74 15.12 -24.24 -38.80
C SER A 74 15.73 -23.47 -37.64
N THR A 75 15.96 -22.16 -37.81
CA THR A 75 16.47 -21.32 -36.72
C THR A 75 15.47 -21.33 -35.57
N GLU A 76 15.95 -21.62 -34.36
CA GLU A 76 15.11 -21.67 -33.18
C GLU A 76 14.76 -20.25 -32.68
N GLN A 77 13.58 -20.12 -32.08
CA GLN A 77 13.17 -18.85 -31.49
C GLN A 77 14.13 -18.47 -30.35
N GLY A 78 14.53 -17.20 -30.30
CA GLY A 78 15.49 -16.70 -29.31
C GLY A 78 16.96 -16.82 -29.76
N PHE A 79 17.22 -17.28 -30.99
CA PHE A 79 18.57 -17.39 -31.53
C PHE A 79 18.72 -16.66 -32.86
N THR A 80 19.94 -16.19 -33.12
CA THR A 80 20.36 -15.70 -34.44
C THR A 80 21.47 -16.60 -34.95
N CYS A 81 21.24 -17.21 -36.11
CA CYS A 81 22.16 -18.16 -36.73
C CYS A 81 22.77 -17.57 -38.00
N SER A 82 24.09 -17.68 -38.16
CA SER A 82 24.77 -17.20 -39.37
C SER A 82 26.07 -17.94 -39.67
N GLY A 83 26.51 -17.86 -40.92
CA GLY A 83 27.77 -18.42 -41.40
C GLY A 83 27.65 -19.87 -41.91
N GLU A 84 28.78 -20.35 -42.45
CA GLU A 84 28.95 -21.71 -42.98
C GLU A 84 30.31 -22.24 -42.51
N PRO A 85 30.38 -23.18 -41.56
CA PRO A 85 29.26 -23.85 -40.86
C PRO A 85 28.46 -22.89 -39.96
N THR A 86 27.18 -23.20 -39.74
CA THR A 86 26.29 -22.32 -38.99
C THR A 86 26.71 -22.19 -37.54
N LYS A 87 26.69 -20.95 -37.04
CA LYS A 87 26.84 -20.65 -35.63
C LYS A 87 25.62 -19.89 -35.16
N CYS A 88 25.00 -20.39 -34.09
CA CYS A 88 23.88 -19.76 -33.45
C CYS A 88 24.33 -19.06 -32.17
N GLU A 89 23.86 -17.84 -32.01
CA GLU A 89 24.06 -17.02 -30.81
C GLU A 89 22.70 -16.70 -30.21
N ASP A 90 22.64 -16.75 -28.88
CA ASP A 90 21.48 -16.38 -28.09
C ASP A 90 21.15 -14.89 -28.27
N ILE A 91 19.87 -14.57 -28.47
CA ILE A 91 19.37 -13.20 -28.58
C ILE A 91 19.09 -12.67 -27.17
N ASP A 92 19.75 -11.58 -26.78
CA ASP A 92 19.41 -10.89 -25.53
C ASP A 92 18.09 -10.12 -25.66
N GLU A 93 16.95 -10.77 -25.41
CA GLU A 93 15.66 -10.09 -25.53
C GLU A 93 15.47 -9.00 -24.47
N CYS A 94 16.22 -9.04 -23.36
CA CYS A 94 16.17 -8.00 -22.35
C CYS A 94 16.66 -6.63 -22.87
N ALA A 95 17.42 -6.59 -23.97
CA ALA A 95 17.84 -5.35 -24.62
C ALA A 95 16.64 -4.53 -25.15
N GLU A 96 15.55 -5.18 -25.53
CA GLU A 96 14.33 -4.53 -26.05
C GLU A 96 13.32 -4.17 -24.94
N GLY A 97 13.61 -4.51 -23.68
CA GLY A 97 12.76 -4.19 -22.53
C GLY A 97 11.37 -4.88 -22.53
N PRO A 98 11.30 -6.22 -22.64
CA PRO A 98 10.03 -6.95 -22.75
C PRO A 98 9.25 -7.02 -21.43
N CYS A 99 9.92 -6.80 -20.29
CA CYS A 99 9.29 -6.84 -18.97
C CYS A 99 8.63 -5.51 -18.59
N SER A 100 7.61 -5.56 -17.73
CA SER A 100 7.04 -4.35 -17.15
C SER A 100 8.07 -3.59 -16.30
N ALA A 101 7.82 -2.30 -16.06
CA ALA A 101 8.67 -1.47 -15.20
C ALA A 101 8.81 -2.00 -13.74
N ASN A 102 7.98 -2.97 -13.34
CA ASN A 102 7.98 -3.59 -12.03
C ASN A 102 8.62 -4.98 -12.04
N ALA A 103 9.56 -5.23 -12.97
CA ALA A 103 10.27 -6.49 -13.07
C ALA A 103 11.73 -6.28 -13.43
N THR A 104 12.54 -7.28 -13.08
CA THR A 104 13.93 -7.38 -13.56
C THR A 104 13.96 -8.44 -14.66
N CYS A 105 14.36 -8.04 -15.86
CA CYS A 105 14.56 -8.97 -16.98
C CYS A 105 15.86 -9.75 -16.77
N THR A 106 15.81 -11.06 -16.93
CA THR A 106 16.98 -11.95 -16.94
C THR A 106 16.98 -12.72 -18.25
N ASN A 107 18.01 -12.51 -19.07
CA ASN A 107 18.19 -13.25 -20.30
C ASN A 107 18.56 -14.71 -19.99
N THR A 108 18.03 -15.63 -20.78
CA THR A 108 18.26 -17.08 -20.68
C THR A 108 18.54 -17.63 -22.07
N GLU A 109 19.21 -18.77 -22.17
CA GLU A 109 19.49 -19.35 -23.49
C GLU A 109 18.19 -19.68 -24.24
N GLY A 110 17.97 -19.01 -25.37
CA GLY A 110 16.79 -19.10 -26.22
C GLY A 110 15.54 -18.36 -25.72
N SER A 111 15.63 -17.58 -24.63
CA SER A 111 14.47 -16.87 -24.08
C SER A 111 14.82 -15.83 -23.00
N PHE A 112 13.81 -15.27 -22.34
CA PHE A 112 13.99 -14.41 -21.18
C PHE A 112 12.98 -14.73 -20.06
N VAL A 113 13.35 -14.36 -18.83
CA VAL A 113 12.45 -14.44 -17.67
C VAL A 113 12.34 -13.06 -17.02
N CYS A 114 11.10 -12.62 -16.82
CA CYS A 114 10.80 -11.45 -15.99
C CYS A 114 10.62 -11.86 -14.52
N VAL A 115 11.54 -11.43 -13.66
CA VAL A 115 11.41 -11.62 -12.22
C VAL A 115 10.61 -10.46 -11.65
N CYS A 116 9.36 -10.75 -11.25
CA CYS A 116 8.42 -9.74 -10.79
C CYS A 116 8.79 -9.15 -9.42
N ALA A 117 8.61 -7.85 -9.27
CA ALA A 117 8.58 -7.21 -7.97
C ALA A 117 7.44 -7.80 -7.11
N PRO A 118 7.55 -7.77 -5.77
CA PRO A 118 6.50 -8.29 -4.89
C PRO A 118 5.11 -7.72 -5.22
N GLY A 119 4.12 -8.60 -5.39
CA GLY A 119 2.75 -8.24 -5.74
C GLY A 119 2.45 -8.18 -7.23
N TYR A 120 3.47 -8.31 -8.10
CA TYR A 120 3.30 -8.41 -9.55
C TYR A 120 3.34 -9.87 -10.01
N THR A 121 2.55 -10.18 -11.02
CA THR A 121 2.41 -11.52 -11.61
C THR A 121 2.21 -11.43 -13.13
N GLY A 122 2.27 -12.57 -13.81
CA GLY A 122 2.19 -12.67 -15.27
C GLY A 122 3.56 -12.90 -15.91
N PRO A 123 3.60 -13.40 -17.16
CA PRO A 123 4.86 -13.70 -17.86
C PRO A 123 5.78 -12.49 -18.02
N THR A 124 5.21 -11.28 -18.09
CA THR A 124 5.96 -10.02 -18.19
C THR A 124 5.79 -9.13 -16.96
N CYS A 125 5.22 -9.69 -15.87
CA CYS A 125 4.86 -8.98 -14.65
C CYS A 125 3.90 -7.80 -14.90
N GLU A 126 2.98 -8.00 -15.83
CA GLU A 126 2.00 -7.01 -16.28
C GLU A 126 0.82 -6.85 -15.31
N LYS A 127 0.59 -7.83 -14.42
CA LYS A 127 -0.50 -7.81 -13.45
C LYS A 127 0.01 -7.39 -12.07
N GLY A 128 -0.25 -6.15 -11.69
CA GLY A 128 0.12 -5.61 -10.37
C GLY A 128 -0.87 -5.97 -9.25
N PRO A 129 -0.56 -5.59 -8.00
CA PRO A 129 -1.50 -5.72 -6.89
C PRO A 129 -2.74 -4.86 -7.18
N CYS A 130 -3.94 -5.41 -6.98
CA CYS A 130 -5.16 -4.69 -7.29
C CYS A 130 -5.26 -3.35 -6.55
N LEU A 131 -5.01 -3.35 -5.24
CA LEU A 131 -5.00 -2.17 -4.39
C LEU A 131 -3.69 -2.09 -3.63
N VAL A 132 -3.17 -0.88 -3.48
CA VAL A 132 -1.91 -0.61 -2.77
C VAL A 132 -2.08 0.31 -1.56
N ASP A 133 -3.22 1.01 -1.47
CA ASP A 133 -3.52 1.88 -0.33
C ASP A 133 -5.03 2.09 -0.18
N VAL A 134 -5.47 2.38 1.04
CA VAL A 134 -6.87 2.67 1.40
C VAL A 134 -6.91 3.72 2.51
N ALA A 135 -7.84 4.66 2.43
CA ALA A 135 -8.02 5.68 3.46
C ALA A 135 -9.51 5.97 3.68
N GLY A 136 -9.88 6.19 4.95
CA GLY A 136 -11.22 6.60 5.34
C GLY A 136 -11.20 7.98 5.99
N GLY A 137 -12.01 8.91 5.52
CA GLY A 137 -12.30 10.16 6.23
C GLY A 137 -13.56 10.04 7.08
N ARG A 138 -14.16 11.16 7.50
CA ARG A 138 -15.34 11.14 8.38
C ARG A 138 -16.52 10.36 7.84
N GLY A 139 -16.71 10.43 6.53
CA GLY A 139 -17.81 9.76 5.85
C GLY A 139 -17.53 9.55 4.38
N HIS A 140 -16.25 9.49 3.99
CA HIS A 140 -15.82 9.20 2.62
C HIS A 140 -14.63 8.27 2.67
N SER A 141 -14.36 7.62 1.56
CA SER A 141 -13.45 6.49 1.47
C SER A 141 -12.71 6.55 0.15
N LEU A 142 -11.45 6.12 0.16
CA LEU A 142 -10.61 6.08 -1.02
C LEU A 142 -9.80 4.80 -1.07
N ALA A 143 -9.51 4.34 -2.29
CA ALA A 143 -8.54 3.30 -2.52
C ALA A 143 -7.65 3.63 -3.72
N VAL A 144 -6.37 3.32 -3.62
CA VAL A 144 -5.39 3.46 -4.69
C VAL A 144 -5.20 2.10 -5.34
N ARG A 145 -5.40 2.03 -6.65
CA ARG A 145 -5.13 0.82 -7.43
C ARG A 145 -3.64 0.69 -7.75
N GLY A 146 -3.17 -0.52 -8.06
CA GLY A 146 -1.76 -0.79 -8.35
C GLY A 146 -1.17 0.02 -9.51
N GLU A 147 -2.00 0.40 -10.48
CA GLU A 147 -1.63 1.28 -11.59
C GLU A 147 -1.65 2.78 -11.24
N GLY A 148 -1.98 3.13 -10.00
CA GLY A 148 -1.93 4.50 -9.47
C GLY A 148 -3.18 5.35 -9.76
N THR A 149 -4.28 4.73 -10.20
CA THR A 149 -5.60 5.39 -10.22
C THR A 149 -6.19 5.41 -8.81
N VAL A 150 -7.00 6.42 -8.50
CA VAL A 150 -7.67 6.54 -7.20
C VAL A 150 -9.17 6.43 -7.41
N MET A 151 -9.79 5.54 -6.63
CA MET A 151 -11.23 5.40 -6.53
C MET A 151 -11.70 6.03 -5.22
N SER A 152 -12.88 6.65 -5.22
CA SER A 152 -13.45 7.31 -4.04
C SER A 152 -14.96 7.10 -3.95
N TRP A 153 -15.51 7.07 -2.74
CA TRP A 153 -16.94 6.92 -2.48
C TRP A 153 -17.32 7.50 -1.11
N GLY A 154 -18.62 7.59 -0.84
CA GLY A 154 -19.23 8.14 0.35
C GLY A 154 -19.67 9.61 0.19
N SER A 155 -19.52 10.37 1.27
CA SER A 155 -19.91 11.77 1.39
C SER A 155 -19.07 12.68 0.50
N ASN A 156 -19.70 13.63 -0.20
CA ASN A 156 -19.03 14.53 -1.14
C ASN A 156 -19.44 16.01 -1.05
N ALA A 157 -20.12 16.42 0.01
CA ALA A 157 -20.63 17.80 0.12
C ALA A 157 -19.55 18.91 0.03
N SER A 158 -18.27 18.57 0.25
CA SER A 158 -17.12 19.47 0.10
C SER A 158 -16.24 19.13 -1.11
N GLY A 159 -16.69 18.26 -2.01
CA GLY A 159 -15.91 17.81 -3.18
C GLY A 159 -14.77 16.85 -2.81
N GLN A 160 -14.79 16.23 -1.63
CA GLN A 160 -13.74 15.34 -1.13
C GLN A 160 -13.60 14.03 -1.92
N LEU A 161 -14.55 13.71 -2.81
CA LEU A 161 -14.38 12.61 -3.77
C LEU A 161 -13.55 13.01 -5.00
N GLY A 162 -13.35 14.30 -5.27
CA GLY A 162 -12.43 14.74 -6.31
C GLY A 162 -12.86 14.40 -7.75
N GLU A 163 -14.11 13.98 -7.96
CA GLU A 163 -14.66 13.57 -9.26
C GLU A 163 -15.25 14.73 -10.08
N GLY A 164 -15.41 15.91 -9.46
CA GLY A 164 -15.90 17.13 -10.11
C GLY A 164 -17.35 17.50 -9.75
N SER A 165 -18.08 16.66 -9.02
CA SER A 165 -19.36 16.98 -8.40
C SER A 165 -19.25 17.23 -6.88
N THR A 166 -20.39 17.46 -6.22
CA THR A 166 -20.55 17.49 -4.76
C THR A 166 -21.57 16.47 -4.25
N ASP A 167 -21.97 15.52 -5.09
CA ASP A 167 -22.97 14.51 -4.78
C ASP A 167 -22.33 13.29 -4.12
N ASN A 168 -22.99 12.74 -3.10
CA ASN A 168 -22.52 11.53 -2.43
C ASN A 168 -22.56 10.35 -3.42
N GLN A 169 -21.56 9.47 -3.33
CA GLN A 169 -21.44 8.30 -4.21
C GLN A 169 -21.45 7.03 -3.36
N PRO A 170 -22.52 6.21 -3.35
CA PRO A 170 -22.56 4.98 -2.56
C PRO A 170 -21.76 3.83 -3.19
N THR A 171 -21.16 4.07 -4.37
CA THR A 171 -20.29 3.15 -5.09
C THR A 171 -18.97 3.85 -5.46
N PRO A 172 -17.86 3.11 -5.58
CA PRO A 172 -16.57 3.67 -6.01
C PRO A 172 -16.64 4.36 -7.38
N VAL A 173 -16.18 5.62 -7.43
CA VAL A 173 -16.00 6.41 -8.65
C VAL A 173 -14.55 6.90 -8.79
N PRO A 174 -14.02 7.02 -10.02
CA PRO A 174 -12.64 7.46 -10.22
C PRO A 174 -12.46 8.95 -9.90
N VAL A 175 -11.36 9.28 -9.21
CA VAL A 175 -10.92 10.67 -8.99
C VAL A 175 -10.48 11.28 -10.32
N LYS A 176 -11.00 12.47 -10.63
CA LYS A 176 -10.81 13.08 -11.96
C LYS A 176 -9.40 13.61 -12.15
N GLY A 177 -8.71 13.13 -13.19
CA GLY A 177 -7.42 13.66 -13.62
C GLY A 177 -6.23 13.33 -12.71
N LEU A 178 -6.38 12.34 -11.81
CA LEU A 178 -5.30 11.87 -10.96
C LEU A 178 -4.76 10.52 -11.45
N THR A 179 -3.45 10.49 -11.71
CA THR A 179 -2.69 9.29 -12.07
C THR A 179 -1.40 9.24 -11.26
N GLY A 180 -0.80 8.05 -11.16
CA GLY A 180 0.47 7.85 -10.45
C GLY A 180 0.40 8.09 -8.95
N ALA A 181 -0.79 7.95 -8.33
CA ALA A 181 -0.91 8.00 -6.87
C ALA A 181 -0.21 6.79 -6.24
N LEU A 182 0.55 7.02 -5.18
CA LEU A 182 1.22 5.98 -4.40
C LEU A 182 0.67 5.86 -2.98
N ARG A 183 0.34 7.01 -2.37
CA ARG A 183 -0.22 7.08 -1.02
C ARG A 183 -1.38 8.07 -0.98
N ILE A 184 -2.33 7.81 -0.12
CA ILE A 184 -3.49 8.67 0.15
C ILE A 184 -3.67 8.83 1.66
N ALA A 185 -4.09 10.02 2.08
CA ALA A 185 -4.59 10.24 3.42
C ALA A 185 -5.88 11.04 3.34
N ALA A 186 -6.89 10.58 4.07
CA ALA A 186 -8.19 11.23 4.17
C ALA A 186 -8.28 11.96 5.52
N GLY A 187 -8.46 13.27 5.46
CA GLY A 187 -8.82 14.06 6.63
C GLY A 187 -10.33 13.99 6.89
N ARG A 188 -10.86 14.94 7.67
CA ARG A 188 -12.31 14.96 7.98
C ARG A 188 -13.15 15.06 6.71
N VAL A 189 -12.78 15.99 5.83
CA VAL A 189 -13.52 16.38 4.61
C VAL A 189 -12.59 16.85 3.48
N HIS A 190 -11.34 16.39 3.50
CA HIS A 190 -10.34 16.66 2.46
C HIS A 190 -9.43 15.46 2.29
N VAL A 191 -8.70 15.43 1.17
CA VAL A 191 -7.79 14.35 0.82
C VAL A 191 -6.46 14.94 0.38
N VAL A 192 -5.38 14.24 0.71
CA VAL A 192 -4.04 14.48 0.16
C VAL A 192 -3.49 13.18 -0.40
N SER A 193 -2.75 13.27 -1.51
CA SER A 193 -2.16 12.12 -2.17
C SER A 193 -0.72 12.41 -2.58
N ALA A 194 0.21 11.53 -2.19
CA ALA A 194 1.57 11.54 -2.70
C ALA A 194 1.66 10.70 -3.98
N ARG A 195 2.36 11.22 -4.98
CA ARG A 195 2.50 10.62 -6.29
C ARG A 195 3.90 10.04 -6.52
N SER A 196 4.02 9.18 -7.53
CA SER A 196 5.29 8.57 -7.94
C SER A 196 6.31 9.56 -8.47
N ASP A 197 5.87 10.73 -8.93
CA ASP A 197 6.73 11.86 -9.32
C ASP A 197 7.24 12.70 -8.13
N GLY A 198 6.93 12.29 -6.89
CA GLY A 198 7.34 12.98 -5.67
C GLY A 198 6.51 14.23 -5.34
N THR A 199 5.48 14.54 -6.13
CA THR A 199 4.55 15.67 -5.89
C THR A 199 3.36 15.26 -5.03
N VAL A 200 2.63 16.25 -4.51
CA VAL A 200 1.41 16.04 -3.72
C VAL A 200 0.22 16.72 -4.40
N ARG A 201 -0.91 16.01 -4.43
CA ARG A 201 -2.21 16.56 -4.84
C ARG A 201 -3.17 16.58 -3.65
N ALA A 202 -4.04 17.59 -3.60
CA ALA A 202 -5.04 17.72 -2.55
C ALA A 202 -6.40 18.13 -3.13
N TRP A 203 -7.50 17.75 -2.49
CA TRP A 203 -8.86 18.19 -2.84
C TRP A 203 -9.82 18.05 -1.66
N GLY A 204 -11.04 18.57 -1.81
CA GLY A 204 -12.05 18.68 -0.78
C GLY A 204 -12.11 20.07 -0.15
N SER A 205 -12.51 20.11 1.13
CA SER A 205 -12.62 21.35 1.92
C SER A 205 -11.28 22.06 2.07
N ASN A 206 -11.27 23.41 2.04
CA ASN A 206 -10.06 24.22 2.17
C ASN A 206 -10.21 25.42 3.12
N LEU A 207 -11.14 25.38 4.08
CA LEU A 207 -11.47 26.53 4.93
C LEU A 207 -10.26 27.12 5.69
N TYR A 208 -9.29 26.29 6.05
CA TYR A 208 -8.10 26.67 6.82
C TYR A 208 -6.81 26.57 6.00
N GLY A 209 -6.92 26.35 4.69
CA GLY A 209 -5.76 26.15 3.82
C GLY A 209 -5.23 24.72 3.79
N GLN A 210 -6.01 23.72 4.24
CA GLN A 210 -5.59 22.31 4.33
C GLN A 210 -5.29 21.64 2.98
N LEU A 211 -5.59 22.29 1.86
CA LEU A 211 -5.16 21.84 0.53
C LEU A 211 -3.75 22.32 0.15
N GLY A 212 -3.19 23.30 0.86
CA GLY A 212 -1.79 23.71 0.65
C GLY A 212 -1.51 24.36 -0.71
N ASP A 213 -2.54 24.82 -1.41
CA ASP A 213 -2.47 25.43 -2.74
C ASP A 213 -2.30 26.97 -2.68
N GLY A 214 -1.98 27.52 -1.51
CA GLY A 214 -1.86 28.95 -1.26
C GLY A 214 -3.21 29.66 -1.11
N SER A 215 -4.33 28.94 -1.15
CA SER A 215 -5.69 29.50 -1.06
C SER A 215 -6.46 28.94 0.14
N THR A 216 -7.68 29.46 0.34
CA THR A 216 -8.71 28.86 1.22
C THR A 216 -9.95 28.42 0.43
N THR A 217 -9.79 28.20 -0.87
CA THR A 217 -10.90 27.84 -1.77
C THR A 217 -11.02 26.33 -1.86
N GLN A 218 -12.24 25.81 -1.65
CA GLN A 218 -12.57 24.41 -1.83
C GLN A 218 -12.26 23.95 -3.27
N ARG A 219 -11.84 22.69 -3.43
CA ARG A 219 -11.59 22.07 -4.73
C ARG A 219 -12.33 20.75 -4.82
N ASN A 220 -13.17 20.58 -5.83
CA ASN A 220 -13.85 19.30 -6.11
C ASN A 220 -13.08 18.44 -7.12
N THR A 221 -11.86 18.86 -7.49
CA THR A 221 -10.89 18.09 -8.26
C THR A 221 -9.49 18.30 -7.67
N PRO A 222 -8.55 17.35 -7.87
CA PRO A 222 -7.17 17.46 -7.36
C PRO A 222 -6.44 18.73 -7.80
N VAL A 223 -5.89 19.47 -6.84
CA VAL A 223 -4.98 20.62 -7.04
C VAL A 223 -3.56 20.28 -6.60
N LEU A 224 -2.54 20.94 -7.18
CA LEU A 224 -1.14 20.80 -6.75
C LEU A 224 -0.92 21.47 -5.39
N VAL A 225 -0.28 20.76 -4.46
CA VAL A 225 0.28 21.37 -3.24
C VAL A 225 1.60 22.04 -3.60
N GLN A 226 1.76 23.32 -3.25
CA GLN A 226 2.89 24.11 -3.72
C GLN A 226 4.18 23.79 -2.97
N ASN A 227 5.33 23.94 -3.64
CA ASN A 227 6.67 23.91 -3.06
C ASN A 227 7.04 22.62 -2.31
N LEU A 228 6.49 21.47 -2.74
CA LEU A 228 6.88 20.15 -2.25
C LEU A 228 7.48 19.31 -3.38
N ALA A 229 8.52 18.56 -3.04
CA ALA A 229 9.17 17.57 -3.89
C ALA A 229 9.68 16.41 -3.04
N ASP A 230 9.98 15.29 -3.68
CA ASP A 230 10.52 14.07 -3.04
C ASP A 230 9.66 13.54 -1.88
N ILE A 231 8.33 13.72 -1.97
CA ILE A 231 7.39 13.23 -0.96
C ILE A 231 7.15 11.74 -1.12
N ILE A 232 7.30 11.01 -0.02
CA ILE A 232 7.14 9.54 0.03
C ILE A 232 5.92 9.09 0.85
N SER A 233 5.38 9.97 1.70
CA SER A 233 4.23 9.67 2.56
C SER A 233 3.49 10.96 2.92
N VAL A 234 2.19 10.82 3.18
CA VAL A 234 1.29 11.90 3.59
C VAL A 234 0.43 11.42 4.76
N ALA A 235 0.00 12.36 5.59
CA ALA A 235 -1.01 12.13 6.62
C ALA A 235 -1.98 13.32 6.66
N ALA A 236 -3.19 13.11 7.15
CA ALA A 236 -4.20 14.16 7.26
C ALA A 236 -4.93 14.04 8.59
N GLY A 237 -5.03 15.14 9.32
CA GLY A 237 -5.94 15.27 10.45
C GLY A 237 -7.27 15.85 10.00
N SER A 238 -8.04 16.44 10.92
CA SER A 238 -9.37 16.94 10.56
C SER A 238 -9.32 18.06 9.52
N TYR A 239 -8.35 18.96 9.67
CA TYR A 239 -8.24 20.19 8.89
C TYR A 239 -6.79 20.64 8.68
N HIS A 240 -5.85 19.72 8.82
CA HIS A 240 -4.43 19.93 8.53
C HIS A 240 -3.87 18.71 7.83
N SER A 241 -2.73 18.90 7.21
CA SER A 241 -2.10 17.90 6.35
C SER A 241 -0.60 17.87 6.62
N LEU A 242 0.00 16.69 6.50
CA LEU A 242 1.43 16.47 6.60
C LEU A 242 1.97 15.81 5.32
N ALA A 243 3.23 16.11 5.01
CA ALA A 243 4.01 15.39 4.00
C ALA A 243 5.39 15.04 4.56
N LEU A 244 5.84 13.82 4.30
CA LEU A 244 7.16 13.32 4.65
C LEU A 244 8.01 13.18 3.39
N THR A 245 9.16 13.83 3.39
CA THR A 245 10.15 13.73 2.31
C THR A 245 11.01 12.47 2.46
N LYS A 246 11.63 12.02 1.37
CA LYS A 246 12.63 10.94 1.38
C LYS A 246 13.84 11.24 2.30
N ALA A 247 14.15 12.51 2.53
CA ALA A 247 15.23 12.95 3.42
C ALA A 247 14.84 12.92 4.91
N GLY A 248 13.59 12.59 5.25
CA GLY A 248 13.12 12.54 6.63
C GLY A 248 12.71 13.90 7.22
N ALA A 249 12.51 14.91 6.37
CA ALA A 249 11.90 16.19 6.75
C ALA A 249 10.37 16.12 6.64
N VAL A 250 9.67 16.73 7.60
CA VAL A 250 8.21 16.78 7.67
C VAL A 250 7.74 18.21 7.37
N TRP A 251 6.75 18.32 6.50
CA TRP A 251 6.04 19.54 6.16
C TRP A 251 4.60 19.47 6.63
N ALA A 252 4.03 20.60 7.04
CA ALA A 252 2.67 20.70 7.54
C ALA A 252 1.96 21.93 6.98
N TRP A 253 0.64 21.86 6.79
CA TRP A 253 -0.21 23.01 6.42
C TRP A 253 -1.66 22.82 6.87
N GLY A 254 -2.46 23.89 6.80
CA GLY A 254 -3.86 23.91 7.22
C GLY A 254 -4.07 24.57 8.59
N GLN A 255 -5.02 24.04 9.37
CA GLN A 255 -5.39 24.54 10.69
C GLN A 255 -4.23 24.36 11.70
N ASN A 256 -3.99 25.38 12.54
CA ASN A 256 -2.91 25.38 13.54
C ASN A 256 -3.31 25.88 14.93
N THR A 257 -4.61 26.01 15.24
CA THR A 257 -5.06 26.60 16.52
C THR A 257 -4.56 25.87 17.77
N ASN A 258 -4.11 24.62 17.65
CA ASN A 258 -3.54 23.82 18.75
C ASN A 258 -2.05 23.50 18.54
N GLY A 259 -1.38 24.18 17.62
CA GLY A 259 0.01 23.89 17.27
C GLY A 259 0.20 22.66 16.37
N GLN A 260 -0.85 22.23 15.64
CA GLN A 260 -0.81 21.04 14.78
C GLN A 260 0.28 21.09 13.69
N LEU A 261 0.75 22.27 13.32
CA LEU A 261 1.76 22.41 12.27
C LEU A 261 3.19 22.28 12.78
N GLY A 262 3.41 22.26 14.10
CA GLY A 262 4.74 22.05 14.67
C GLY A 262 5.77 23.15 14.32
N ASP A 263 5.30 24.32 13.88
CA ASP A 263 6.12 25.46 13.42
C ASP A 263 6.42 26.48 14.53
N GLY A 264 6.15 26.12 15.79
CA GLY A 264 6.29 27.01 16.95
C GLY A 264 5.18 28.06 17.07
N SER A 265 4.24 28.11 16.13
CA SER A 265 3.12 29.06 16.13
C SER A 265 1.78 28.36 16.37
N VAL A 266 0.70 29.16 16.38
CA VAL A 266 -0.69 28.69 16.34
C VAL A 266 -1.46 29.26 15.15
N ASN A 267 -0.73 29.74 14.13
CA ASN A 267 -1.32 30.39 12.96
C ASN A 267 -1.54 29.38 11.83
N ASN A 268 -2.73 29.40 11.24
CA ASN A 268 -3.05 28.58 10.07
C ASN A 268 -2.10 28.91 8.90
N ARG A 269 -1.83 27.93 8.04
CA ARG A 269 -0.96 28.09 6.88
C ARG A 269 -1.65 27.55 5.63
N THR A 270 -1.78 28.38 4.60
CA THR A 270 -2.34 27.97 3.29
C THR A 270 -1.32 27.33 2.36
N ALA A 271 -0.05 27.31 2.76
CA ALA A 271 1.05 26.66 2.06
C ALA A 271 1.89 25.84 3.05
N PRO A 272 2.58 24.79 2.59
CA PRO A 272 3.46 23.97 3.42
C PRO A 272 4.51 24.78 4.20
N ILE A 273 4.65 24.48 5.49
CA ILE A 273 5.73 24.95 6.35
C ILE A 273 6.45 23.75 6.95
N GLN A 274 7.77 23.83 7.11
CA GLN A 274 8.54 22.74 7.70
C GLN A 274 8.33 22.67 9.21
N VAL A 275 8.10 21.46 9.73
CA VAL A 275 8.03 21.18 11.16
C VAL A 275 9.40 21.43 11.80
N GLN A 276 9.45 22.17 12.91
CA GLN A 276 10.69 22.56 13.55
C GLN A 276 11.27 21.46 14.46
N ASN A 277 12.59 21.46 14.62
CA ASN A 277 13.32 20.61 15.58
C ASN A 277 13.09 19.10 15.41
N LEU A 278 12.71 18.67 14.20
CA LEU A 278 12.43 17.27 13.88
C LEU A 278 13.16 16.87 12.59
N SER A 279 14.01 15.85 12.70
CA SER A 279 14.77 15.27 11.60
C SER A 279 14.76 13.75 11.69
N ASN A 280 15.26 13.07 10.65
CA ASN A 280 15.37 11.62 10.58
C ASN A 280 14.03 10.89 10.81
N VAL A 281 12.93 11.50 10.37
CA VAL A 281 11.60 10.90 10.46
C VAL A 281 11.45 9.81 9.41
N ALA A 282 10.93 8.66 9.83
CA ALA A 282 10.65 7.52 8.96
C ALA A 282 9.15 7.37 8.69
N ILE A 283 8.30 7.70 9.67
CA ILE A 283 6.84 7.53 9.58
C ILE A 283 6.15 8.73 10.23
N VAL A 284 5.03 9.16 9.66
CA VAL A 284 4.13 10.17 10.22
C VAL A 284 2.71 9.62 10.31
N ALA A 285 1.97 10.05 11.32
CA ALA A 285 0.53 9.81 11.45
C ALA A 285 -0.14 11.06 12.03
N SER A 286 -1.42 11.26 11.72
CA SER A 286 -2.20 12.40 12.21
C SER A 286 -3.46 11.90 12.91
N GLY A 287 -3.69 12.42 14.11
CA GLY A 287 -5.00 12.37 14.75
C GLY A 287 -5.87 13.54 14.28
N GLN A 288 -7.01 13.80 14.92
CA GLN A 288 -7.86 14.93 14.53
C GLN A 288 -7.12 16.27 14.62
N LEU A 289 -6.43 16.51 15.74
CA LEU A 289 -5.78 17.77 16.06
C LEU A 289 -4.36 17.60 16.63
N HIS A 290 -3.77 16.42 16.51
CA HIS A 290 -2.39 16.13 16.92
C HIS A 290 -1.71 15.26 15.87
N ASN A 291 -0.40 15.09 16.01
CA ASN A 291 0.40 14.29 15.11
C ASN A 291 1.38 13.43 15.88
N LEU A 292 1.79 12.35 15.22
CA LEU A 292 2.86 11.46 15.64
C LEU A 292 3.91 11.38 14.53
N ALA A 293 5.17 11.29 14.93
CA ALA A 293 6.27 10.95 14.06
C ALA A 293 7.11 9.84 14.72
N LEU A 294 7.52 8.87 13.93
CA LEU A 294 8.49 7.87 14.35
C LEU A 294 9.81 8.16 13.64
N ARG A 295 10.88 8.32 14.41
CA ARG A 295 12.23 8.48 13.87
C ARG A 295 12.84 7.13 13.50
N ALA A 296 13.86 7.16 12.65
CA ALA A 296 14.61 5.97 12.24
C ALA A 296 15.32 5.23 13.40
N ASP A 297 15.55 5.92 14.53
CA ASP A 297 16.08 5.32 15.77
C ASP A 297 15.01 4.60 16.62
N GLY A 298 13.75 4.63 16.19
CA GLY A 298 12.61 4.02 16.88
C GLY A 298 12.02 4.87 18.01
N SER A 299 12.44 6.13 18.19
CA SER A 299 11.81 7.08 19.11
C SER A 299 10.54 7.69 18.51
N ALA A 300 9.49 7.80 19.32
CA ALA A 300 8.22 8.43 18.93
C ALA A 300 8.15 9.87 19.42
N TRP A 301 7.63 10.76 18.57
CA TRP A 301 7.48 12.18 18.80
C TRP A 301 6.05 12.60 18.52
N ALA A 302 5.53 13.59 19.24
CA ALA A 302 4.17 14.08 19.11
C ALA A 302 4.10 15.61 19.19
N TRP A 303 3.08 16.22 18.58
CA TRP A 303 2.76 17.64 18.74
C TRP A 303 1.30 17.93 18.38
N GLY A 304 0.84 19.15 18.66
CA GLY A 304 -0.54 19.58 18.50
C GLY A 304 -1.32 19.53 19.81
N SER A 305 -2.62 19.25 19.72
CA SER A 305 -3.54 19.17 20.87
C SER A 305 -3.12 18.07 21.85
N ASN A 306 -3.30 18.32 23.15
CA ASN A 306 -2.96 17.37 24.22
C ASN A 306 -4.02 17.30 25.35
N LEU A 307 -5.25 17.74 25.10
CA LEU A 307 -6.29 17.79 26.15
C LEU A 307 -6.51 16.45 26.85
N TYR A 308 -6.32 15.35 26.13
CA TYR A 308 -6.49 13.99 26.61
C TYR A 308 -5.17 13.27 26.89
N GLY A 309 -4.03 13.97 26.88
CA GLY A 309 -2.72 13.33 27.01
C GLY A 309 -2.27 12.57 25.76
N GLN A 310 -2.87 12.85 24.59
CA GLN A 310 -2.58 12.16 23.32
C GLN A 310 -1.15 12.37 22.79
N LEU A 311 -0.38 13.29 23.39
CA LEU A 311 1.04 13.46 23.10
C LEU A 311 1.93 12.50 23.90
N GLY A 312 1.44 11.89 24.97
CA GLY A 312 2.19 10.88 25.73
C GLY A 312 3.42 11.42 26.46
N ASP A 313 3.49 12.74 26.67
CA ASP A 313 4.61 13.44 27.31
C ASP A 313 4.45 13.57 28.84
N GLY A 314 3.49 12.84 29.43
CA GLY A 314 3.15 12.92 30.85
C GLY A 314 2.31 14.15 31.22
N THR A 315 1.92 14.99 30.24
CA THR A 315 1.13 16.21 30.47
C THR A 315 -0.20 16.19 29.72
N THR A 316 -0.99 17.25 29.89
CA THR A 316 -2.19 17.54 29.10
C THR A 316 -2.09 18.89 28.38
N MET A 317 -0.87 19.43 28.27
CA MET A 317 -0.62 20.72 27.61
C MET A 317 -0.26 20.50 26.15
N GLN A 318 -0.90 21.26 25.26
CA GLN A 318 -0.59 21.23 23.82
C GLN A 318 0.87 21.62 23.55
N ARG A 319 1.42 21.15 22.43
CA ARG A 319 2.79 21.44 22.01
C ARG A 319 2.79 21.99 20.60
N ASN A 320 3.33 23.19 20.43
CA ASN A 320 3.45 23.84 19.11
C ASN A 320 4.74 23.44 18.37
N THR A 321 5.57 22.62 19.01
CA THR A 321 6.76 21.98 18.44
C THR A 321 6.77 20.52 18.88
N PRO A 322 7.38 19.60 18.10
CA PRO A 322 7.55 18.20 18.48
C PRO A 322 8.13 18.01 19.89
N VAL A 323 7.51 17.12 20.67
CA VAL A 323 7.99 16.61 21.96
C VAL A 323 8.13 15.09 21.87
N GLU A 324 9.11 14.53 22.58
CA GLU A 324 9.30 13.08 22.65
C GLU A 324 8.21 12.42 23.52
N VAL A 325 7.70 11.27 23.05
CA VAL A 325 6.76 10.43 23.80
C VAL A 325 7.52 9.65 24.87
N GLN A 326 7.04 9.65 26.11
CA GLN A 326 7.77 9.01 27.21
C GLN A 326 7.82 7.48 27.06
N GLY A 327 9.02 6.92 27.20
CA GLY A 327 9.23 5.47 27.34
C GLY A 327 9.10 4.65 26.04
N ILE A 328 8.94 5.30 24.87
CA ILE A 328 8.87 4.58 23.60
C ILE A 328 10.26 4.46 22.97
N THR A 329 10.76 3.23 22.95
CA THR A 329 11.96 2.83 22.21
C THR A 329 11.64 1.65 21.29
N GLY A 330 12.28 1.59 20.12
CA GLY A 330 12.08 0.51 19.16
C GLY A 330 10.69 0.52 18.51
N GLY A 331 10.05 1.69 18.38
CA GLY A 331 8.83 1.82 17.59
C GLY A 331 9.09 1.48 16.13
N VAL A 332 8.12 0.84 15.47
CA VAL A 332 8.16 0.46 14.05
C VAL A 332 6.94 0.92 13.27
N ALA A 333 5.84 1.29 13.95
CA ALA A 333 4.70 1.96 13.34
C ALA A 333 3.98 2.84 14.37
N VAL A 334 3.29 3.88 13.90
CA VAL A 334 2.44 4.77 14.71
C VAL A 334 1.08 4.94 14.03
N ALA A 335 0.03 5.07 14.83
CA ALA A 335 -1.31 5.42 14.35
C ALA A 335 -1.99 6.36 15.36
N ALA A 336 -2.90 7.22 14.88
CA ALA A 336 -3.57 8.20 15.73
C ALA A 336 -5.05 8.29 15.37
N GLY A 337 -5.90 8.28 16.39
CA GLY A 337 -7.33 8.52 16.25
C GLY A 337 -7.73 9.94 16.66
N GLN A 338 -8.96 10.13 17.12
CA GLN A 338 -9.48 11.44 17.53
C GLN A 338 -8.59 12.14 18.55
N GLY A 339 -8.40 11.48 19.68
CA GLY A 339 -7.62 11.97 20.82
C GLY A 339 -6.81 10.87 21.46
N HIS A 340 -6.50 9.80 20.72
CA HIS A 340 -5.66 8.70 21.19
C HIS A 340 -4.58 8.37 20.16
N SER A 341 -3.55 7.68 20.63
CA SER A 341 -2.33 7.39 19.89
C SER A 341 -1.93 5.95 20.16
N LEU A 342 -1.39 5.29 19.13
CA LEU A 342 -0.89 3.93 19.15
C LEU A 342 0.53 3.89 18.62
N VAL A 343 1.35 2.99 19.17
CA VAL A 343 2.64 2.60 18.62
C VAL A 343 2.77 1.08 18.62
N LEU A 344 3.29 0.54 17.52
CA LEU A 344 3.75 -0.84 17.43
C LEU A 344 5.26 -0.83 17.67
N ARG A 345 5.72 -1.67 18.58
CA ARG A 345 7.16 -1.86 18.86
C ARG A 345 7.73 -3.06 18.11
N SER A 346 9.04 -3.07 17.95
CA SER A 346 9.78 -4.14 17.26
C SER A 346 9.64 -5.51 17.93
N ASP A 347 9.32 -5.52 19.22
CA ASP A 347 8.99 -6.71 20.02
C ASP A 347 7.56 -7.24 19.79
N LYS A 348 6.83 -6.66 18.82
CA LYS A 348 5.47 -7.05 18.42
C LYS A 348 4.37 -6.70 19.44
N THR A 349 4.70 -5.88 20.45
CA THR A 349 3.72 -5.32 21.40
C THR A 349 3.12 -4.01 20.89
N VAL A 350 1.87 -3.73 21.29
CA VAL A 350 1.17 -2.47 20.98
C VAL A 350 0.99 -1.67 22.25
N TRP A 351 1.30 -0.38 22.18
CA TRP A 351 1.15 0.55 23.28
C TRP A 351 0.23 1.70 22.86
N ALA A 352 -0.60 2.16 23.77
CA ALA A 352 -1.62 3.18 23.54
C ALA A 352 -1.57 4.28 24.60
N TRP A 353 -1.96 5.50 24.23
CA TRP A 353 -2.16 6.61 25.18
C TRP A 353 -3.16 7.63 24.63
N GLY A 354 -3.58 8.55 25.48
CA GLY A 354 -4.58 9.57 25.19
C GLY A 354 -5.96 9.24 25.76
N GLN A 355 -6.99 9.70 25.06
CA GLN A 355 -8.41 9.51 25.36
C GLN A 355 -8.79 8.03 25.40
N ASN A 356 -9.60 7.64 26.39
CA ASN A 356 -10.03 6.24 26.57
C ASN A 356 -11.53 6.10 26.91
N THR A 357 -12.36 7.07 26.57
CA THR A 357 -13.78 7.10 26.98
C THR A 357 -14.61 5.90 26.50
N SER A 358 -14.18 5.26 25.41
CA SER A 358 -14.83 4.09 24.81
C SER A 358 -13.98 2.82 24.92
N GLY A 359 -12.88 2.86 25.68
CA GLY A 359 -11.96 1.73 25.81
C GLY A 359 -10.95 1.60 24.65
N GLN A 360 -10.77 2.65 23.83
CA GLN A 360 -9.89 2.65 22.66
C GLN A 360 -8.40 2.45 22.97
N LEU A 361 -7.98 2.54 24.24
CA LEU A 361 -6.61 2.18 24.60
C LEU A 361 -6.40 0.67 24.75
N GLY A 362 -7.46 -0.13 24.84
CA GLY A 362 -7.34 -1.59 24.89
C GLY A 362 -6.68 -2.14 26.17
N ASP A 363 -6.57 -1.31 27.22
CA ASP A 363 -5.93 -1.65 28.50
C ASP A 363 -6.90 -2.28 29.51
N GLY A 364 -8.09 -2.68 29.06
CA GLY A 364 -9.16 -3.21 29.91
C GLY A 364 -9.91 -2.14 30.72
N THR A 365 -9.61 -0.86 30.51
CA THR A 365 -10.24 0.26 31.22
C THR A 365 -10.87 1.26 30.26
N THR A 366 -11.59 2.25 30.81
CA THR A 366 -12.02 3.46 30.11
C THR A 366 -11.31 4.71 30.63
N THR A 367 -10.15 4.54 31.28
CA THR A 367 -9.40 5.63 31.91
C THR A 367 -8.36 6.19 30.94
N GLN A 368 -8.36 7.50 30.79
CA GLN A 368 -7.37 8.23 29.99
C GLN A 368 -5.94 7.97 30.49
N ARG A 369 -4.96 7.94 29.58
CA ARG A 369 -3.53 7.80 29.90
C ARG A 369 -2.73 8.92 29.25
N ASN A 370 -1.95 9.65 30.03
CA ASN A 370 -1.05 10.70 29.52
C ASN A 370 0.38 10.18 29.24
N THR A 371 0.59 8.88 29.44
CA THR A 371 1.81 8.15 29.12
C THR A 371 1.41 6.81 28.46
N PRO A 372 2.27 6.21 27.64
CA PRO A 372 1.98 4.93 27.00
C PRO A 372 1.65 3.81 28.00
N VAL A 373 0.58 3.06 27.72
CA VAL A 373 0.20 1.81 28.39
C VAL A 373 0.15 0.67 27.37
N GLU A 374 0.54 -0.53 27.77
CA GLU A 374 0.46 -1.71 26.90
C GLU A 374 -0.99 -2.15 26.68
N VAL A 375 -1.31 -2.51 25.44
CA VAL A 375 -2.60 -3.08 25.05
C VAL A 375 -2.67 -4.54 25.51
N GLN A 376 -3.75 -4.92 26.20
CA GLN A 376 -3.86 -6.26 26.80
C GLN A 376 -4.27 -7.34 25.79
N GLY A 377 -3.73 -8.54 25.97
CA GLY A 377 -4.19 -9.74 25.24
C GLY A 377 -3.81 -9.79 23.77
N LEU A 378 -2.82 -8.99 23.33
CA LEU A 378 -2.29 -9.02 21.97
C LEU A 378 -0.80 -9.36 21.96
N SER A 379 -0.42 -10.19 20.99
CA SER A 379 0.97 -10.51 20.64
C SER A 379 1.10 -10.65 19.13
N ASP A 380 2.34 -10.68 18.64
CA ASP A 380 2.66 -10.96 17.24
C ASP A 380 2.04 -9.95 16.25
N VAL A 381 1.86 -8.70 16.70
CA VAL A 381 1.29 -7.64 15.87
C VAL A 381 2.28 -7.17 14.81
N VAL A 382 1.80 -6.99 13.58
CA VAL A 382 2.59 -6.55 12.41
C VAL A 382 2.09 -5.24 11.81
N ALA A 383 0.85 -4.82 12.09
CA ALA A 383 0.34 -3.51 11.72
C ALA A 383 -0.71 -3.01 12.72
N ILE A 384 -0.87 -1.69 12.78
CA ILE A 384 -1.85 -0.99 13.62
C ILE A 384 -2.58 0.08 12.79
N ALA A 385 -3.83 0.35 13.14
CA ALA A 385 -4.61 1.46 12.60
C ALA A 385 -5.53 2.03 13.69
N ALA A 386 -5.95 3.28 13.53
CA ALA A 386 -6.83 3.97 14.47
C ALA A 386 -7.92 4.73 13.71
N GLY A 387 -9.16 4.56 14.15
CA GLY A 387 -10.29 5.39 13.72
C GLY A 387 -10.56 6.55 14.67
N ASP A 388 -11.77 7.11 14.62
CA ASP A 388 -12.23 8.17 15.52
C ASP A 388 -12.03 7.77 17.00
N LEU A 389 -12.79 6.78 17.48
CA LEU A 389 -12.74 6.30 18.86
C LEU A 389 -12.53 4.78 18.94
N HIS A 390 -11.94 4.17 17.92
CA HIS A 390 -11.66 2.73 17.88
C HIS A 390 -10.25 2.47 17.34
N SER A 391 -9.73 1.27 17.58
CA SER A 391 -8.38 0.86 17.24
C SER A 391 -8.37 -0.54 16.63
N MET A 392 -7.33 -0.79 15.84
CA MET A 392 -7.18 -2.03 15.07
C MET A 392 -5.73 -2.53 15.15
N ALA A 393 -5.55 -3.84 15.18
CA ALA A 393 -4.26 -4.51 15.06
C ALA A 393 -4.35 -5.72 14.14
N LEU A 394 -3.34 -5.89 13.29
CA LEU A 394 -3.15 -7.06 12.44
C LEU A 394 -2.05 -7.92 13.04
N ARG A 395 -2.33 -9.20 13.27
CA ARG A 395 -1.32 -10.18 13.71
C ARG A 395 -0.63 -10.84 12.53
N SER A 396 0.56 -11.40 12.76
CA SER A 396 1.37 -12.05 11.72
C SER A 396 0.71 -13.29 11.11
N ASP A 397 -0.27 -13.88 11.79
CA ASP A 397 -1.10 -14.99 11.30
C ASP A 397 -2.22 -14.53 10.35
N GLY A 398 -2.32 -13.23 10.06
CA GLY A 398 -3.33 -12.64 9.20
C GLY A 398 -4.66 -12.35 9.90
N THR A 399 -4.77 -12.55 11.21
CA THR A 399 -5.98 -12.23 11.98
C THR A 399 -6.08 -10.75 12.33
N LEU A 400 -7.27 -10.18 12.18
CA LEU A 400 -7.59 -8.80 12.53
C LEU A 400 -8.26 -8.70 13.90
N TRP A 401 -7.80 -7.77 14.72
CA TRP A 401 -8.31 -7.49 16.05
C TRP A 401 -8.73 -6.02 16.18
N THR A 402 -9.87 -5.76 16.82
CA THR A 402 -10.42 -4.41 17.01
C THR A 402 -10.94 -4.19 18.43
N TRP A 403 -10.92 -2.95 18.89
CA TRP A 403 -11.47 -2.51 20.18
C TRP A 403 -11.79 -1.02 20.19
N GLY A 404 -12.45 -0.54 21.24
CA GLY A 404 -12.91 0.83 21.41
C GLY A 404 -14.41 1.00 21.16
N ASP A 405 -14.78 2.17 20.63
CA ASP A 405 -16.17 2.51 20.29
C ASP A 405 -16.73 1.58 19.21
N ASN A 406 -18.01 1.23 19.33
CA ASN A 406 -18.70 0.37 18.37
C ASN A 406 -20.12 0.84 18.05
N GLN A 407 -20.47 2.10 18.35
CA GLN A 407 -21.86 2.57 18.19
C GLN A 407 -22.36 2.49 16.74
N ASN A 408 -21.43 2.50 15.77
CA ASN A 408 -21.69 2.35 14.35
C ASN A 408 -21.25 0.98 13.82
N GLY A 409 -20.97 -0.01 14.67
CA GLY A 409 -20.53 -1.33 14.23
C GLY A 409 -19.09 -1.36 13.67
N GLN A 410 -18.27 -0.34 13.95
CA GLN A 410 -16.90 -0.20 13.44
C GLN A 410 -15.90 -1.26 13.96
N LEU A 411 -16.30 -2.10 14.92
CA LEU A 411 -15.51 -3.27 15.34
C LEU A 411 -15.76 -4.50 14.46
N GLY A 412 -16.81 -4.53 13.63
CA GLY A 412 -17.01 -5.59 12.64
C GLY A 412 -17.40 -6.96 13.24
N ASP A 413 -17.71 -7.02 14.53
CA ASP A 413 -18.03 -8.26 15.25
C ASP A 413 -19.52 -8.63 15.23
N GLY A 414 -20.31 -7.96 14.38
CA GLY A 414 -21.76 -8.13 14.30
C GLY A 414 -22.55 -7.48 15.44
N SER A 415 -21.86 -6.79 16.37
CA SER A 415 -22.48 -6.04 17.46
C SER A 415 -22.34 -4.53 17.28
N THR A 416 -22.97 -3.78 18.19
CA THR A 416 -22.75 -2.32 18.34
C THR A 416 -22.25 -1.95 19.74
N SER A 417 -21.76 -2.94 20.50
CA SER A 417 -21.27 -2.73 21.86
C SER A 417 -19.78 -2.41 21.86
N PRO A 418 -19.33 -1.35 22.57
CA PRO A 418 -17.92 -1.02 22.66
C PRO A 418 -17.14 -2.09 23.43
N ARG A 419 -15.82 -2.15 23.22
CA ARG A 419 -14.92 -3.10 23.87
C ARG A 419 -13.68 -2.41 24.42
N ALA A 420 -13.36 -2.61 25.70
CA ALA A 420 -12.15 -2.07 26.32
C ALA A 420 -10.92 -2.97 26.15
N THR A 421 -11.07 -4.13 25.51
CA THR A 421 -9.99 -5.07 25.19
C THR A 421 -10.12 -5.51 23.73
N PRO A 422 -8.99 -5.77 23.05
CA PRO A 422 -8.96 -6.34 21.70
C PRO A 422 -9.84 -7.59 21.55
N ALA A 423 -10.52 -7.69 20.41
CA ALA A 423 -11.24 -8.88 20.01
C ALA A 423 -11.08 -9.14 18.50
N GLN A 424 -10.96 -10.41 18.14
CA GLN A 424 -10.81 -10.82 16.75
C GLN A 424 -12.09 -10.55 15.94
N VAL A 425 -11.93 -9.99 14.74
CA VAL A 425 -12.99 -9.90 13.74
C VAL A 425 -13.11 -11.25 13.04
N ALA A 426 -14.21 -11.95 13.29
CA ALA A 426 -14.42 -13.29 12.74
C ALA A 426 -14.88 -13.25 11.26
N GLY A 427 -14.66 -14.35 10.54
CA GLY A 427 -15.17 -14.52 9.17
C GLY A 427 -14.41 -13.79 8.07
N LEU A 428 -13.28 -13.13 8.39
CA LEU A 428 -12.36 -12.58 7.40
C LEU A 428 -11.31 -13.61 6.98
N PRO A 429 -10.92 -13.64 5.69
CA PRO A 429 -9.71 -14.32 5.23
C PRO A 429 -8.44 -13.66 5.80
N ALA A 430 -7.27 -14.20 5.46
CA ALA A 430 -5.99 -13.64 5.90
C ALA A 430 -5.80 -12.19 5.40
N ILE A 431 -5.72 -11.25 6.34
CA ILE A 431 -5.59 -9.83 6.08
C ILE A 431 -4.12 -9.44 5.94
N LYS A 432 -3.85 -8.48 5.05
CA LYS A 432 -2.52 -7.92 4.79
C LYS A 432 -2.41 -6.44 5.12
N ILE A 433 -3.48 -5.68 4.92
CA ILE A 433 -3.52 -4.23 5.20
C ILE A 433 -4.78 -3.93 6.00
N ILE A 434 -4.65 -3.04 6.98
CA ILE A 434 -5.77 -2.50 7.76
C ILE A 434 -5.72 -0.98 7.69
N ALA A 435 -6.89 -0.35 7.66
CA ALA A 435 -6.96 1.09 7.66
C ALA A 435 -8.23 1.60 8.34
N ALA A 436 -8.08 2.75 8.96
CA ALA A 436 -9.13 3.66 9.39
C ALA A 436 -8.51 5.06 9.33
N GLY A 437 -9.33 6.11 9.48
CA GLY A 437 -8.81 7.48 9.61
C GLY A 437 -9.24 8.14 10.91
N PRO A 438 -8.59 9.25 11.28
CA PRO A 438 -8.74 9.87 12.60
C PRO A 438 -10.14 10.42 12.88
N ASP A 439 -10.94 10.63 11.83
CA ASP A 439 -12.35 11.04 11.90
C ASP A 439 -13.31 9.91 11.48
N ALA A 440 -12.79 8.75 11.08
CA ALA A 440 -13.57 7.67 10.49
C ALA A 440 -14.24 6.80 11.56
N GLN A 441 -15.54 6.58 11.36
CA GLN A 441 -16.37 5.63 12.12
C GLN A 441 -16.64 4.36 11.31
N HIS A 442 -15.75 4.07 10.35
CA HIS A 442 -15.76 2.89 9.51
C HIS A 442 -14.31 2.44 9.31
N SER A 443 -14.15 1.18 8.90
CA SER A 443 -12.90 0.45 8.97
C SER A 443 -12.71 -0.37 7.71
N PHE A 444 -11.45 -0.61 7.35
CA PHE A 444 -11.06 -1.40 6.18
C PHE A 444 -10.10 -2.52 6.53
N ALA A 445 -10.22 -3.62 5.79
CA ALA A 445 -9.23 -4.67 5.73
C ALA A 445 -9.05 -5.13 4.28
N LEU A 446 -7.80 -5.31 3.87
CA LEU A 446 -7.45 -5.81 2.54
C LEU A 446 -6.70 -7.12 2.65
N THR A 447 -7.02 -8.05 1.78
CA THR A 447 -6.34 -9.33 1.64
C THR A 447 -5.16 -9.25 0.67
N ALA A 448 -4.32 -10.29 0.65
CA ALA A 448 -3.15 -10.33 -0.24
C ALA A 448 -3.54 -10.41 -1.73
N ASP A 449 -4.69 -10.99 -2.06
CA ASP A 449 -5.29 -11.05 -3.39
C ASP A 449 -6.06 -9.77 -3.77
N GLY A 450 -6.03 -8.74 -2.92
CA GLY A 450 -6.56 -7.42 -3.23
C GLY A 450 -8.05 -7.23 -3.00
N LEU A 451 -8.73 -8.17 -2.34
CA LEU A 451 -10.10 -7.97 -1.89
C LEU A 451 -10.12 -6.96 -0.74
N ILE A 452 -11.04 -6.00 -0.83
CA ILE A 452 -11.30 -5.02 0.21
C ILE A 452 -12.58 -5.37 0.96
N TYR A 453 -12.52 -5.27 2.28
CA TYR A 453 -13.66 -5.36 3.17
C TYR A 453 -13.82 -4.04 3.92
N ALA A 454 -15.05 -3.58 4.07
CA ALA A 454 -15.41 -2.36 4.78
C ALA A 454 -16.58 -2.62 5.73
N TRP A 455 -16.58 -1.97 6.90
CA TRP A 455 -17.68 -2.02 7.88
C TRP A 455 -17.68 -0.76 8.74
N GLY A 456 -18.74 -0.58 9.53
CA GLY A 456 -18.97 0.60 10.35
C GLY A 456 -20.09 1.50 9.82
N ARG A 457 -20.02 2.80 10.10
CA ARG A 457 -21.00 3.80 9.66
C ARG A 457 -21.12 3.84 8.13
N ASN A 458 -22.35 3.91 7.60
CA ASN A 458 -22.62 3.89 6.15
C ASN A 458 -23.69 4.90 5.68
N ASP A 459 -24.05 5.89 6.49
CA ASP A 459 -25.15 6.84 6.22
C ASP A 459 -24.97 7.70 4.96
N ALA A 460 -23.75 7.81 4.43
CA ALA A 460 -23.42 8.49 3.18
C ALA A 460 -22.89 7.55 2.09
N GLY A 461 -22.94 6.23 2.31
CA GLY A 461 -22.43 5.23 1.36
C GLY A 461 -20.91 4.99 1.42
N GLN A 462 -20.25 5.39 2.51
CA GLN A 462 -18.80 5.24 2.71
C GLN A 462 -18.30 3.78 2.79
N ILE A 463 -19.20 2.80 2.88
CA ILE A 463 -18.85 1.38 2.71
C ILE A 463 -18.67 1.01 1.23
N GLY A 464 -19.34 1.71 0.30
CA GLY A 464 -19.14 1.53 -1.13
C GLY A 464 -19.85 0.31 -1.73
N ASP A 465 -20.77 -0.32 -1.00
CA ASP A 465 -21.50 -1.53 -1.45
C ASP A 465 -22.77 -1.21 -2.26
N GLY A 466 -22.96 0.06 -2.64
CA GLY A 466 -24.16 0.57 -3.31
C GLY A 466 -25.31 0.92 -2.37
N THR A 467 -25.16 0.73 -1.06
CA THR A 467 -26.17 1.07 -0.07
C THR A 467 -25.78 2.29 0.77
N ALA A 468 -26.78 3.05 1.23
CA ALA A 468 -26.62 4.15 2.19
C ALA A 468 -27.57 3.90 3.39
N VAL A 469 -27.25 2.88 4.18
CA VAL A 469 -27.93 2.55 5.45
C VAL A 469 -27.13 3.11 6.63
N LEU A 470 -27.69 3.19 7.83
CA LEU A 470 -26.99 3.79 8.97
C LEU A 470 -25.58 3.19 9.21
N LEU A 471 -25.49 1.85 9.22
CA LEU A 471 -24.24 1.13 9.48
C LEU A 471 -24.24 -0.29 8.90
N LYS A 472 -23.04 -0.88 8.85
CA LYS A 472 -22.78 -2.30 8.57
C LYS A 472 -21.91 -2.84 9.71
N ALA A 473 -22.47 -3.64 10.62
CA ALA A 473 -21.74 -4.14 11.78
C ALA A 473 -20.84 -5.36 11.47
N THR A 474 -20.86 -5.84 10.23
CA THR A 474 -20.02 -6.94 9.74
C THR A 474 -19.29 -6.50 8.48
N PRO A 475 -18.07 -7.00 8.23
CA PRO A 475 -17.34 -6.76 6.99
C PRO A 475 -18.15 -7.11 5.74
N VAL A 476 -18.21 -6.18 4.79
CA VAL A 476 -18.80 -6.37 3.46
C VAL A 476 -17.85 -5.85 2.39
N GLN A 477 -18.00 -6.34 1.16
CA GLN A 477 -17.15 -5.89 0.06
C GLN A 477 -17.76 -4.66 -0.64
N PRO A 478 -17.01 -3.55 -0.78
CA PRO A 478 -17.34 -2.48 -1.71
C PRO A 478 -17.49 -3.00 -3.14
N GLN A 479 -18.28 -2.32 -3.98
CA GLN A 479 -18.39 -2.58 -5.42
C GLN A 479 -17.16 -2.04 -6.17
N LEU A 480 -15.97 -2.49 -5.75
CA LEU A 480 -14.69 -2.13 -6.31
C LEU A 480 -14.11 -3.37 -7.01
N THR A 481 -14.13 -3.36 -8.35
CA THR A 481 -13.54 -4.44 -9.13
C THR A 481 -12.06 -4.15 -9.42
N CYS A 482 -11.24 -5.17 -9.22
CA CYS A 482 -9.91 -5.26 -9.79
C CYS A 482 -10.05 -5.53 -11.29
N ASN A 483 -9.32 -4.81 -12.13
CA ASN A 483 -9.27 -5.09 -13.57
C ASN A 483 -8.13 -6.05 -13.87
#